data_AF-E1T8B8-F1
#
_entry.id   AF-E1T8B8-F1
#
_cell.length_a   1.000
_cell.length_b   1.000
_cell.length_c   1.000
_cell.angle_alpha   90.00
_cell.angle_beta   90.00
_cell.angle_gamma   90.00
#
_symmetry.space_group_name_H-M   'P 1'
#
loop_
_entity.id
_entity.type
_entity.pdbx_description
1 polymer ?
#
loop_
_entity_poly.entity_id
_entity_poly.type
_entity_poly.pdbx_seq_one_letter_code
_entity_poly.pdbx_strand_id
1 'polypeptide(L)'
;MLLSQSTRSVSALLTRWRTAASLSSLPLSLSNLSSADARACVETVWIVPLDRHSWYDHVRLKRVFVADGTRHQVVLVDVRKLLACADRDNTDYVLKPVAEWHAGKVRGIREFLDPDNPRIPQMPYVTITTRRAPGMLGWLGLQREGVVAFRNGQHRARYLAEAGARWFPVEVHERESALLRELCGAADDARTAIRCITSGGGGG
;
A
#
# COMPACT_ATOMS: atom_id res chain seq x y z
N MET A 1 54.36 25.77 -4.72
CA MET A 1 53.21 25.07 -4.10
C MET A 1 53.78 23.89 -3.33
N LEU A 2 53.88 24.04 -2.00
CA LEU A 2 54.48 23.04 -1.12
C LEU A 2 53.51 21.90 -0.84
N LEU A 3 54.04 20.68 -0.92
CA LEU A 3 53.46 19.45 -0.39
C LEU A 3 53.23 19.57 1.12
N SER A 4 52.04 19.18 1.59
CA SER A 4 51.83 18.82 2.98
C SER A 4 50.89 17.62 3.04
N GLN A 5 51.50 16.43 3.17
CA GLN A 5 50.82 15.26 3.69
C GLN A 5 50.99 15.30 5.20
N SER A 6 49.89 15.20 5.95
CA SER A 6 49.91 15.04 7.40
C SER A 6 49.12 13.80 7.80
N THR A 7 49.72 13.10 8.74
CA THR A 7 49.49 11.75 9.23
C THR A 7 48.43 11.65 10.33
N ARG A 8 48.14 10.39 10.73
CA ARG A 8 47.50 9.86 11.97
C ARG A 8 46.10 9.26 11.69
N SER A 9 45.92 7.94 11.61
CA SER A 9 46.13 6.87 12.60
C SER A 9 45.37 7.10 13.91
N VAL A 10 44.25 6.38 14.07
CA VAL A 10 43.61 6.08 15.35
C VAL A 10 43.07 4.64 15.28
N SER A 11 43.76 3.73 15.98
CA SER A 11 43.26 2.41 16.39
C SER A 11 42.41 2.55 17.65
N ALA A 12 41.39 1.70 17.79
CA ALA A 12 40.75 1.18 19.02
C ALA A 12 39.26 0.89 18.74
N LEU A 13 38.59 -0.16 19.21
CA LEU A 13 38.87 -1.19 20.21
C LEU A 13 37.86 -2.32 19.93
N LEU A 14 38.36 -3.54 19.66
CA LEU A 14 37.56 -4.76 19.59
C LEU A 14 37.42 -5.33 21.01
N THR A 15 36.23 -5.22 21.61
CA THR A 15 35.96 -5.84 22.91
C THR A 15 35.45 -7.26 22.70
N ARG A 16 36.40 -8.19 22.74
CA ARG A 16 36.24 -9.64 22.78
C ARG A 16 35.90 -10.07 24.21
N TRP A 17 34.76 -10.72 24.43
CA TRP A 17 34.46 -11.39 25.69
C TRP A 17 34.62 -12.92 25.52
N ARG A 18 35.39 -13.51 26.43
CA ARG A 18 35.64 -14.93 26.75
C ARG A 18 35.66 -14.93 28.30
N THR A 19 35.13 -15.84 29.11
CA THR A 19 34.91 -17.30 29.13
C THR A 19 34.13 -17.58 30.45
N ALA A 20 33.38 -18.66 30.64
CA ALA A 20 33.88 -19.91 31.24
C ALA A 20 32.77 -20.97 31.39
N ALA A 21 33.19 -22.22 31.60
CA ALA A 21 32.47 -23.49 31.48
C ALA A 21 31.72 -23.97 32.74
N SER A 22 30.78 -24.92 32.56
CA SER A 22 30.80 -26.30 33.12
C SER A 22 29.40 -26.88 33.39
N LEU A 23 29.35 -28.21 33.54
CA LEU A 23 28.30 -29.22 33.25
C LEU A 23 27.16 -29.42 34.28
N SER A 24 26.15 -30.15 33.78
CA SER A 24 25.12 -30.98 34.47
C SER A 24 23.88 -30.22 34.97
N SER A 25 22.62 -30.62 34.72
CA SER A 25 22.03 -31.97 34.68
C SER A 25 20.65 -31.90 33.98
N LEU A 26 20.22 -32.97 33.29
CA LEU A 26 18.82 -33.18 32.87
C LEU A 26 17.96 -33.56 34.11
N PRO A 27 16.68 -33.15 34.18
CA PRO A 27 15.64 -34.00 33.61
C PRO A 27 14.50 -33.27 32.89
N LEU A 28 13.98 -33.95 31.86
CA LEU A 28 12.61 -33.95 31.33
C LEU A 28 11.76 -32.69 31.63
N SER A 29 11.69 -31.78 30.65
CA SER A 29 10.52 -30.90 30.53
C SER A 29 9.72 -31.31 29.31
N LEU A 30 8.49 -31.70 29.62
CA LEU A 30 7.40 -32.07 28.73
C LEU A 30 7.38 -31.22 27.47
N SER A 31 7.22 -31.91 26.35
CA SER A 31 6.90 -31.38 25.03
C SER A 31 5.75 -30.37 25.11
N ASN A 32 6.08 -29.10 25.30
CA ASN A 32 5.26 -28.01 24.81
C ASN A 32 6.00 -27.50 23.58
N LEU A 33 5.89 -28.26 22.47
CA LEU A 33 5.79 -27.61 21.17
C LEU A 33 4.59 -26.69 21.31
N SER A 34 4.86 -25.46 21.78
CA SER A 34 3.92 -24.38 21.61
C SER A 34 3.65 -24.37 20.12
N SER A 35 2.45 -24.82 19.78
CA SER A 35 1.80 -24.56 18.51
C SER A 35 1.67 -23.04 18.38
N ALA A 36 2.80 -22.35 18.20
CA ALA A 36 2.93 -21.46 17.08
C ALA A 36 2.76 -22.33 15.84
N ASP A 37 1.54 -22.83 15.63
CA ASP A 37 1.02 -23.01 14.31
C ASP A 37 1.39 -21.70 13.64
N ALA A 38 2.38 -21.77 12.76
CA ALA A 38 2.47 -20.87 11.65
C ALA A 38 1.09 -20.98 10.99
N ARG A 39 0.13 -20.18 11.49
CA ARG A 39 -1.03 -19.77 10.73
C ARG A 39 -0.37 -19.19 9.52
N ALA A 40 -0.25 -19.98 8.46
CA ALA A 40 0.17 -19.50 7.16
C ALA A 40 -0.71 -18.28 6.96
N CYS A 41 -0.14 -17.09 7.11
CA CYS A 41 -0.90 -15.86 7.12
C CYS A 41 -1.62 -15.87 5.80
N VAL A 42 -2.92 -16.11 5.86
CA VAL A 42 -3.71 -16.37 4.68
C VAL A 42 -3.79 -15.04 3.95
N GLU A 43 -2.86 -14.84 3.02
CA GLU A 43 -2.67 -13.55 2.40
C GLU A 43 -3.84 -13.34 1.43
N THR A 44 -4.69 -12.39 1.77
CA THR A 44 -5.80 -12.02 0.90
C THR A 44 -5.25 -11.18 -0.25
N VAL A 45 -5.56 -11.59 -1.47
CA VAL A 45 -5.14 -10.94 -2.71
C VAL A 45 -6.38 -10.53 -3.49
N TRP A 46 -6.37 -9.31 -4.01
CA TRP A 46 -7.41 -8.76 -4.87
C TRP A 46 -6.95 -8.74 -6.30
N ILE A 47 -7.78 -9.26 -7.20
CA ILE A 47 -7.59 -9.23 -8.64
C ILE A 47 -8.39 -8.06 -9.21
N VAL A 48 -7.69 -7.08 -9.75
CA VAL A 48 -8.28 -5.87 -10.34
C VAL A 48 -8.17 -5.94 -11.86
N PRO A 49 -9.29 -5.98 -12.61
CA PRO A 49 -9.25 -6.02 -14.07
C PRO A 49 -8.81 -4.68 -14.68
N LEU A 50 -8.19 -4.75 -15.85
CA LEU A 50 -7.69 -3.63 -16.65
C LEU A 50 -8.22 -3.69 -18.08
N ASP A 51 -9.20 -2.85 -18.40
CA ASP A 51 -9.89 -2.91 -19.69
C ASP A 51 -9.08 -2.27 -20.85
N ARG A 52 -8.01 -1.52 -20.54
CA ARG A 52 -7.26 -0.72 -21.52
C ARG A 52 -5.75 -0.94 -21.43
N HIS A 53 -5.32 -2.14 -21.06
CA HIS A 53 -3.90 -2.43 -20.87
C HIS A 53 -3.44 -3.57 -21.79
N SER A 54 -2.40 -3.29 -22.60
CA SER A 54 -2.00 -4.19 -23.69
C SER A 54 -1.10 -5.36 -23.26
N TRP A 55 -0.50 -5.31 -22.07
CA TRP A 55 0.45 -6.34 -21.62
C TRP A 55 -0.16 -7.39 -20.70
N TYR A 56 -1.20 -7.02 -19.97
CA TYR A 56 -1.91 -7.89 -19.04
C TYR A 56 -3.29 -7.30 -18.76
N ASP A 57 -4.25 -8.16 -18.45
CA ASP A 57 -5.68 -7.84 -18.27
C ASP A 57 -6.07 -7.62 -16.81
N HIS A 58 -5.16 -7.83 -15.86
CA HIS A 58 -5.42 -7.61 -14.44
C HIS A 58 -4.13 -7.30 -13.66
N VAL A 59 -4.31 -6.77 -12.45
CA VAL A 59 -3.24 -6.66 -11.44
C VAL A 59 -3.65 -7.37 -10.16
N ARG A 60 -2.65 -7.74 -9.36
CA ARG A 60 -2.82 -8.32 -8.03
C ARG A 60 -2.47 -7.26 -6.98
N LEU A 61 -3.34 -7.09 -5.98
CA LEU A 61 -3.09 -6.20 -4.86
C LEU A 61 -3.25 -6.94 -3.55
N LYS A 62 -2.50 -6.52 -2.53
CA LYS A 62 -2.65 -7.03 -1.16
C LYS A 62 -2.78 -5.93 -0.12
N ARG A 63 -3.20 -6.30 1.08
CA ARG A 63 -3.33 -5.39 2.23
C ARG A 63 -1.98 -4.75 2.60
N VAL A 64 -2.03 -3.50 3.08
CA VAL A 64 -0.88 -2.87 3.74
C VAL A 64 -0.85 -3.32 5.20
N PHE A 65 -2.03 -3.31 5.85
CA PHE A 65 -2.19 -3.63 7.26
C PHE A 65 -2.77 -5.04 7.44
N VAL A 66 -1.92 -5.97 7.91
CA VAL A 66 -2.26 -7.39 8.13
C VAL A 66 -2.20 -7.81 9.60
N ALA A 67 -1.68 -6.96 10.48
CA ALA A 67 -1.55 -7.27 11.89
C ALA A 67 -2.89 -7.14 12.63
N ASP A 68 -3.07 -8.01 13.63
CA ASP A 68 -4.20 -7.95 14.55
C ASP A 68 -4.25 -6.58 15.26
N GLY A 69 -5.44 -6.02 15.42
CA GLY A 69 -5.66 -4.72 16.05
C GLY A 69 -5.46 -3.51 15.13
N THR A 70 -5.12 -3.70 13.85
CA THR A 70 -5.10 -2.61 12.87
C THR A 70 -6.54 -2.11 12.62
N ARG A 71 -6.76 -0.81 12.84
CA ARG A 71 -8.07 -0.14 12.65
C ARG A 71 -8.25 0.32 11.22
N HIS A 72 -7.88 -0.51 10.26
CA HIS A 72 -7.93 -0.21 8.83
C HIS A 72 -8.88 -1.16 8.12
N GLN A 73 -9.72 -0.58 7.28
CA GLN A 73 -10.68 -1.31 6.47
C GLN A 73 -10.33 -1.17 4.99
N VAL A 74 -10.64 -2.23 4.23
CA VAL A 74 -10.59 -2.19 2.77
C VAL A 74 -11.92 -1.67 2.25
N VAL A 75 -11.87 -0.67 1.38
CA VAL A 75 -13.02 -0.10 0.66
C VAL A 75 -12.77 -0.26 -0.84
N LEU A 76 -13.74 -0.84 -1.55
CA LEU A 76 -13.72 -0.79 -3.02
C LEU A 76 -14.16 0.60 -3.45
N VAL A 77 -13.32 1.27 -4.25
CA VAL A 77 -13.56 2.64 -4.69
C VAL A 77 -13.68 2.72 -6.21
N ASP A 78 -14.46 3.68 -6.70
CA ASP A 78 -14.40 4.15 -8.07
C ASP A 78 -13.16 5.02 -8.26
N VAL A 79 -12.31 4.65 -9.21
CA VAL A 79 -11.02 5.33 -9.42
C VAL A 79 -11.21 6.81 -9.77
N ARG A 80 -12.25 7.15 -10.54
CA ARG A 80 -12.46 8.51 -11.01
C ARG A 80 -12.88 9.40 -9.86
N LYS A 81 -13.78 8.90 -9.00
CA LYS A 81 -14.18 9.61 -7.79
C LYS A 81 -13.02 9.79 -6.81
N LEU A 82 -12.21 8.74 -6.62
CA LEU A 82 -11.02 8.80 -5.76
C LEU A 82 -10.03 9.85 -6.25
N LEU A 83 -9.65 9.81 -7.53
CA LEU A 83 -8.69 10.76 -8.10
C LEU A 83 -9.24 12.18 -8.12
N ALA A 84 -10.53 12.38 -8.40
CA ALA A 84 -11.15 13.70 -8.31
C ALA A 84 -11.11 14.27 -6.88
N CYS A 85 -11.27 13.43 -5.85
CA CYS A 85 -11.10 13.86 -4.46
C CYS A 85 -9.63 14.11 -4.11
N ALA A 86 -8.70 13.38 -4.71
CA ALA A 86 -7.27 13.56 -4.48
C ALA A 86 -6.68 14.77 -5.20
N ASP A 87 -7.21 15.12 -6.37
CA ASP A 87 -6.82 16.31 -7.13
C ASP A 87 -7.26 17.61 -6.43
N ARG A 88 -8.15 17.53 -5.44
CA ARG A 88 -8.50 18.64 -4.54
C ARG A 88 -7.53 18.80 -3.37
N ASP A 89 -6.60 17.86 -3.14
CA ASP A 89 -5.64 18.02 -2.06
C ASP A 89 -4.63 19.11 -2.45
N ASN A 90 -4.60 20.21 -1.68
CA ASN A 90 -3.80 21.41 -2.00
C ASN A 90 -2.37 21.31 -1.41
N THR A 91 -1.84 20.11 -1.22
CA THR A 91 -0.49 19.89 -0.66
C THR A 91 0.63 20.07 -1.68
N ASP A 92 0.36 20.75 -2.80
CA ASP A 92 1.25 21.00 -3.96
C ASP A 92 1.83 19.75 -4.64
N TYR A 93 1.49 18.54 -4.18
CA TYR A 93 1.95 17.27 -4.75
C TYR A 93 0.90 16.66 -5.70
N VAL A 94 0.52 17.43 -6.72
CA VAL A 94 -0.34 16.94 -7.80
C VAL A 94 0.53 16.26 -8.86
N LEU A 95 0.45 14.93 -8.94
CA LEU A 95 1.12 14.20 -10.01
C LEU A 95 0.52 14.58 -11.36
N LYS A 96 1.40 14.80 -12.33
CA LYS A 96 1.03 14.97 -13.74
C LYS A 96 0.23 13.76 -14.26
N PRO A 97 -0.58 13.94 -15.31
CA PRO A 97 -1.16 12.83 -16.07
C PRO A 97 -0.09 11.80 -16.49
N VAL A 98 -0.49 10.52 -16.57
CA VAL A 98 0.44 9.42 -16.91
C VAL A 98 1.10 9.63 -18.27
N ALA A 99 0.38 10.22 -19.22
CA ALA A 99 0.90 10.57 -20.55
C ALA A 99 2.11 11.52 -20.52
N GLU A 100 2.30 12.29 -19.44
CA GLU A 100 3.44 13.20 -19.26
C GLU A 100 4.58 12.57 -18.45
N TRP A 101 4.44 11.32 -18.01
CA TRP A 101 5.50 10.67 -17.24
C TRP A 101 6.64 10.24 -18.15
N HIS A 102 7.86 10.33 -17.63
CA HIS A 102 9.02 9.76 -18.32
C HIS A 102 8.79 8.26 -18.61
N ALA A 103 9.11 7.79 -19.80
CA ALA A 103 8.87 6.40 -20.23
C ALA A 103 9.43 5.35 -19.25
N GLY A 104 10.62 5.61 -18.68
CA GLY A 104 11.21 4.76 -17.64
C GLY A 104 10.36 4.64 -16.36
N LYS A 105 9.63 5.70 -15.96
CA LYS A 105 8.71 5.66 -14.82
C LYS A 105 7.47 4.82 -15.14
N VAL A 106 6.90 5.01 -16.33
CA VAL A 106 5.76 4.22 -16.82
C VAL A 106 6.13 2.73 -16.86
N ARG A 107 7.27 2.39 -17.45
CA ARG A 107 7.80 1.02 -17.50
C ARG A 107 7.99 0.44 -16.11
N GLY A 108 8.63 1.18 -15.19
CA GLY A 108 8.86 0.69 -13.84
C GLY A 108 7.58 0.44 -13.03
N ILE A 109 6.54 1.27 -13.20
CA ILE A 109 5.24 1.03 -12.57
C ILE A 109 4.54 -0.18 -13.22
N ARG A 110 4.60 -0.32 -14.54
CA ARG A 110 4.03 -1.46 -15.26
C ARG A 110 4.61 -2.79 -14.79
N GLU A 111 5.94 -2.88 -14.71
CA GLU A 111 6.67 -4.09 -14.25
C GLU A 111 6.40 -4.39 -12.77
N PHE A 112 6.23 -3.34 -11.96
CA PHE A 112 5.89 -3.50 -10.55
C PHE A 112 4.46 -4.01 -10.33
N LEU A 113 3.54 -3.68 -11.24
CA LEU A 113 2.14 -4.09 -11.20
C LEU A 113 1.84 -5.39 -11.96
N ASP A 114 2.84 -5.90 -12.70
CA ASP A 114 2.71 -7.10 -13.51
C ASP A 114 2.19 -8.28 -12.67
N PRO A 115 1.11 -8.96 -13.08
CA PRO A 115 0.57 -10.09 -12.34
C PRO A 115 1.58 -11.23 -12.20
N ASP A 116 2.57 -11.39 -13.08
CA ASP A 116 3.60 -12.42 -12.95
C ASP A 116 4.74 -12.02 -12.00
N ASN A 117 4.74 -10.77 -11.51
CA ASN A 117 5.72 -10.32 -10.51
C ASN A 117 5.51 -11.10 -9.20
N PRO A 118 6.54 -11.79 -8.66
CA PRO A 118 6.41 -12.56 -7.43
C PRO A 118 6.06 -11.68 -6.22
N ARG A 119 6.43 -10.39 -6.25
CA ARG A 119 6.12 -9.45 -5.19
C ARG A 119 4.79 -8.76 -5.47
N ILE A 120 3.72 -9.25 -4.84
CA ILE A 120 2.39 -8.64 -4.95
C ILE A 120 2.44 -7.22 -4.36
N PRO A 121 2.08 -6.18 -5.14
CA PRO A 121 2.09 -4.81 -4.67
C PRO A 121 0.97 -4.55 -3.63
N GLN A 122 1.28 -3.71 -2.65
CA GLN A 122 0.27 -3.28 -1.68
C GLN A 122 -0.73 -2.31 -2.33
N MET A 123 -2.01 -2.47 -1.95
CA MET A 123 -3.07 -1.54 -2.34
C MET A 123 -2.80 -0.12 -1.84
N PRO A 124 -3.38 0.91 -2.47
CA PRO A 124 -3.23 2.27 -1.98
C PRO A 124 -3.77 2.41 -0.55
N TYR A 125 -3.12 3.24 0.24
CA TYR A 125 -3.57 3.64 1.58
C TYR A 125 -3.80 5.14 1.58
N VAL A 126 -5.01 5.55 1.99
CA VAL A 126 -5.44 6.95 1.94
C VAL A 126 -6.03 7.38 3.27
N THR A 127 -6.10 8.70 3.46
CA THR A 127 -6.97 9.36 4.43
C THR A 127 -7.99 10.20 3.69
N ILE A 128 -9.19 10.36 4.24
CA ILE A 128 -10.24 11.21 3.65
C ILE A 128 -10.80 12.17 4.68
N THR A 129 -10.98 13.42 4.25
CA THR A 129 -11.62 14.48 5.04
C THR A 129 -12.64 15.24 4.19
N THR A 130 -13.46 16.07 4.82
CA THR A 130 -14.28 17.05 4.11
C THR A 130 -13.84 18.46 4.46
N ARG A 131 -13.84 19.35 3.47
CA ARG A 131 -13.65 20.79 3.67
C ARG A 131 -14.75 21.57 2.98
N ARG A 132 -14.87 22.86 3.28
CA ARG A 132 -15.76 23.76 2.54
C ARG A 132 -15.26 23.88 1.11
N ALA A 133 -16.16 23.79 0.14
CA ALA A 133 -15.80 24.00 -1.25
C ALA A 133 -15.29 25.45 -1.45
N PRO A 134 -14.37 25.70 -2.39
CA PRO A 134 -14.02 27.05 -2.77
C PRO A 134 -15.22 27.77 -3.41
N GLY A 135 -15.34 29.09 -3.22
CA GLY A 135 -16.39 29.93 -3.81
C GLY A 135 -17.51 30.35 -2.86
N MET A 136 -18.42 31.20 -3.36
CA MET A 136 -19.46 31.85 -2.53
C MET A 136 -20.37 30.84 -1.81
N LEU A 137 -20.74 29.74 -2.48
CA LEU A 137 -21.63 28.73 -1.90
C LEU A 137 -20.94 27.91 -0.79
N GLY A 138 -19.63 27.69 -0.90
CA GLY A 138 -18.83 27.07 0.15
C GLY A 138 -18.52 28.02 1.30
N TRP A 139 -18.39 29.32 1.05
CA TRP A 139 -18.27 30.34 2.11
C TRP A 139 -19.52 30.40 3.00
N LEU A 140 -20.71 30.26 2.40
CA LEU A 140 -21.99 30.10 3.11
C LEU A 140 -22.16 28.72 3.79
N GLY A 141 -21.19 27.82 3.66
CA GLY A 141 -21.21 26.49 4.29
C GLY A 141 -22.18 25.49 3.64
N LEU A 142 -22.75 25.84 2.48
CA LEU A 142 -23.76 25.03 1.79
C LEU A 142 -23.17 23.93 0.91
N GLN A 143 -21.87 24.00 0.60
CA GLN A 143 -21.15 22.94 -0.10
C GLN A 143 -19.90 22.49 0.65
N ARG A 144 -19.80 21.18 0.86
CA ARG A 144 -18.62 20.49 1.35
C ARG A 144 -18.10 19.57 0.26
N GLU A 145 -16.79 19.52 0.10
CA GLU A 145 -16.12 18.61 -0.83
C GLU A 145 -15.24 17.62 -0.07
N GLY A 146 -15.13 16.41 -0.62
CA GLY A 146 -14.20 15.39 -0.16
C GLY A 146 -12.79 15.66 -0.64
N VAL A 147 -11.82 15.50 0.25
CA VAL A 147 -10.40 15.55 -0.05
C VAL A 147 -9.74 14.26 0.38
N VAL A 148 -9.04 13.62 -0.55
CA VAL A 148 -8.32 12.37 -0.33
C VAL A 148 -6.82 12.64 -0.36
N ALA A 149 -6.11 12.28 0.71
CA ALA A 149 -4.66 12.34 0.73
C ALA A 149 -4.09 10.92 0.67
N PHE A 150 -3.21 10.66 -0.30
CA PHE A 150 -2.50 9.39 -0.41
C PHE A 150 -1.37 9.31 0.62
N ARG A 151 -1.38 8.25 1.43
CA ARG A 151 -0.25 7.89 2.30
C ARG A 151 0.71 6.92 1.61
N ASN A 152 0.19 6.14 0.66
CA ASN A 152 0.95 5.30 -0.27
C ASN A 152 0.14 5.10 -1.55
N GLY A 153 0.83 4.86 -2.66
CA GLY A 153 0.22 4.28 -3.86
C GLY A 153 -0.37 5.27 -4.84
N GLN A 154 -0.14 6.58 -4.68
CA GLN A 154 -0.66 7.61 -5.59
C GLN A 154 -0.28 7.37 -7.06
N HIS A 155 1.00 7.07 -7.34
CA HIS A 155 1.46 6.73 -8.69
C HIS A 155 0.76 5.48 -9.24
N ARG A 156 0.53 4.46 -8.41
CA ARG A 156 -0.13 3.24 -8.86
C ARG A 156 -1.61 3.48 -9.14
N ALA A 157 -2.29 4.23 -8.28
CA ALA A 157 -3.69 4.60 -8.47
C ALA A 157 -3.91 5.34 -9.80
N ARG A 158 -3.05 6.31 -10.14
CA ARG A 158 -3.12 7.01 -11.43
C ARG A 158 -2.79 6.10 -12.61
N TYR A 159 -1.79 5.24 -12.49
CA TYR A 159 -1.47 4.28 -13.53
C TYR A 159 -2.62 3.29 -13.78
N LEU A 160 -3.25 2.77 -12.72
CA LEU A 160 -4.40 1.87 -12.82
C LEU A 160 -5.58 2.55 -13.52
N ALA A 161 -5.84 3.83 -13.22
CA ALA A 161 -6.87 4.60 -13.92
C ALA A 161 -6.61 4.70 -15.43
N GLU A 162 -5.36 5.01 -15.81
CA GLU A 162 -4.93 5.09 -17.20
C GLU A 162 -5.09 3.74 -17.90
N ALA A 163 -4.61 2.67 -17.24
CA ALA A 163 -4.68 1.28 -17.69
C ALA A 163 -6.12 0.72 -17.75
N GLY A 164 -7.13 1.47 -17.32
CA GLY A 164 -8.53 1.11 -17.47
C GLY A 164 -9.16 0.41 -16.27
N ALA A 165 -8.51 0.40 -15.10
CA ALA A 165 -9.18 -0.04 -13.87
C ALA A 165 -10.36 0.88 -13.58
N ARG A 166 -11.58 0.36 -13.51
CA ARG A 166 -12.76 1.14 -13.07
C ARG A 166 -12.82 1.25 -11.55
N TRP A 167 -12.43 0.19 -10.86
CA TRP A 167 -12.43 0.10 -9.40
C TRP A 167 -11.20 -0.62 -8.89
N PHE A 168 -10.81 -0.34 -7.65
CA PHE A 168 -9.80 -1.13 -6.94
C PHE A 168 -9.98 -1.04 -5.42
N PRO A 169 -9.44 -1.98 -4.64
CA PRO A 169 -9.41 -1.88 -3.19
C PRO A 169 -8.46 -0.78 -2.71
N VAL A 170 -8.88 -0.03 -1.71
CA VAL A 170 -8.07 0.97 -0.99
C VAL A 170 -8.21 0.75 0.50
N GLU A 171 -7.10 0.88 1.22
CA GLU A 171 -7.12 0.89 2.67
C GLU A 171 -7.31 2.30 3.24
N VAL A 172 -8.10 2.37 4.31
CA VAL A 172 -8.43 3.60 5.03
C VAL A 172 -8.67 3.30 6.50
N HIS A 173 -8.49 4.28 7.38
CA HIS A 173 -8.81 4.12 8.79
C HIS A 173 -10.33 3.88 8.99
N GLU A 174 -10.73 3.03 9.93
CA GLU A 174 -12.12 2.60 10.13
C GLU A 174 -13.09 3.78 10.30
N ARG A 175 -12.66 4.82 11.01
CA ARG A 175 -13.43 6.04 11.28
C ARG A 175 -13.72 6.85 10.02
N GLU A 176 -12.86 6.74 9.01
CA GLU A 176 -12.95 7.46 7.75
C GLU A 176 -13.62 6.59 6.65
N SER A 177 -13.81 5.29 6.92
CA SER A 177 -14.29 4.32 5.93
C SER A 177 -15.70 4.62 5.42
N ALA A 178 -16.60 5.11 6.28
CA ALA A 178 -17.95 5.49 5.89
C ALA A 178 -17.93 6.65 4.90
N LEU A 179 -17.14 7.69 5.20
CA LEU A 179 -16.98 8.85 4.33
C LEU A 179 -16.34 8.48 2.99
N LEU A 180 -15.34 7.58 2.99
CA LEU A 180 -14.73 7.11 1.76
C LEU A 180 -15.73 6.33 0.89
N ARG A 181 -16.57 5.48 1.49
CA ARG A 181 -17.64 4.77 0.77
C ARG A 181 -18.67 5.72 0.19
N GLU A 182 -19.07 6.73 0.95
CA GLU A 182 -20.04 7.73 0.50
C GLU A 182 -19.53 8.50 -0.73
N LEU A 183 -18.29 9.02 -0.65
CA LEU A 183 -17.77 9.93 -1.67
C LEU A 183 -17.09 9.22 -2.84
N CYS A 184 -16.41 8.10 -2.57
CA CYS A 184 -15.58 7.39 -3.53
C CYS A 184 -16.01 5.93 -3.74
N GLY A 185 -17.06 5.46 -3.08
CA GLY A 185 -17.50 4.07 -3.17
C GLY A 185 -17.74 3.61 -4.60
N ALA A 186 -17.28 2.40 -4.86
CA ALA A 186 -17.60 1.67 -6.06
C ALA A 186 -19.10 1.32 -6.11
N ALA A 187 -19.64 1.14 -7.31
CA ALA A 187 -21.00 0.63 -7.50
C ALA A 187 -21.06 -0.87 -7.14
N ASP A 188 -22.27 -1.41 -6.98
CA ASP A 188 -22.48 -2.78 -6.47
C ASP A 188 -21.88 -3.86 -7.38
N ASP A 189 -21.81 -3.61 -8.69
CA ASP A 189 -21.19 -4.46 -9.71
C ASP A 189 -19.67 -4.66 -9.50
N ALA A 190 -19.01 -3.75 -8.76
CA ALA A 190 -17.58 -3.84 -8.47
C ALA A 190 -17.20 -5.08 -7.66
N ARG A 191 -18.11 -5.59 -6.81
CA ARG A 191 -17.85 -6.81 -6.02
C ARG A 191 -17.80 -8.07 -6.88
N THR A 192 -18.48 -8.05 -8.02
CA THR A 192 -18.44 -9.14 -8.99
C THR A 192 -17.19 -9.05 -9.87
N ALA A 193 -16.77 -7.82 -10.21
CA ALA A 193 -15.60 -7.59 -11.04
C ALA A 193 -14.27 -7.81 -10.31
N ILE A 194 -14.18 -7.38 -9.04
CA ILE A 194 -12.96 -7.54 -8.23
C ILE A 194 -13.02 -8.85 -7.46
N ARG A 195 -12.18 -9.81 -7.85
CA ARG A 195 -12.09 -11.10 -7.17
C ARG A 195 -11.18 -11.00 -5.96
N CYS A 196 -11.64 -11.53 -4.83
CA CYS A 196 -10.85 -11.66 -3.61
C CYS A 196 -10.47 -13.13 -3.47
N ILE A 197 -9.18 -13.44 -3.52
CA ILE A 197 -8.66 -14.79 -3.33
C ILE A 197 -7.85 -14.85 -2.05
N THR A 198 -8.01 -15.96 -1.37
CA THR A 198 -7.42 -16.25 -0.08
C THR A 198 -6.27 -17.22 -0.37
N SER A 199 -5.03 -16.73 -0.38
CA SER A 199 -3.86 -17.56 -0.68
C SER A 199 -3.55 -18.43 0.54
N GLY A 200 -4.22 -19.57 0.65
CA GLY A 200 -3.84 -20.62 1.58
C GLY A 200 -2.58 -21.32 1.06
N GLY A 201 -1.56 -21.43 1.91
CA GLY A 201 -0.41 -22.28 1.64
C GLY A 201 -0.86 -23.74 1.52
N GLY A 202 -1.14 -24.17 0.28
CA GLY A 202 -1.32 -25.58 -0.04
C GLY A 202 0.03 -26.27 0.06
N GLY A 203 0.27 -26.97 1.16
CA GLY A 203 1.33 -27.95 1.24
C GLY A 203 1.03 -29.11 0.29
N GLY A 204 1.94 -29.36 -0.63
CA GLY A 204 2.13 -30.64 -1.30
C GLY A 204 3.38 -31.30 -0.75
#